data_AF-A0A9N8RU23-F1
#
_entry.id   AF-A0A9N8RU23-F1
#
_cell.length_a   1.000
_cell.length_b   1.000
_cell.length_c   1.000
_cell.angle_alpha   90.00
_cell.angle_beta   90.00
_cell.angle_gamma   90.00
#
_symmetry.space_group_name_H-M   'P 1'
#
loop_
_entity.id
_entity.type
_entity.pdbx_description
1 polymer ?
#
loop_
_entity_poly.entity_id
_entity_poly.type
_entity_poly.pdbx_seq_one_letter_code
_entity_poly.pdbx_strand_id
1 'polypeptide(L)'
;MSTVKPPHRPGRALVPVPRHTAIMLRPADLRRPTRRRLRAWLANAAKLTTSLRTLAINAVVIVGIAVLVAGVWTQIKPRMLVEPVQLPSVLLKDGYKEDGVQRILAGKLESIEQTAFGTVPAPIGRNIDADTRQPDLTIPDTGVSLGQIVQSLRELIKRDQYVTSEIIGSGQMLTFHVTVLDPAQRLLSDDGEAQPPDRLDALITDGAQRALKLGNPYMYASWLSAKERDTCYADPTQCGFPLSGEAYQGIVDNGPSDPFAKWALLALSKIDEDRGDFDLEAEKTKELVNADPAFSWAWYNLGVALTELGCTEQSARAFETALRYDDKTEANYNAAGRRLLDVAARDAANAPDLLRSAVDDFTHALELKPHYQEALINLGLARFAQFAARDAQRASDGTQPVDREAAQALDDAQSTLERAVRLDEAHAARALLGLASVAWAQNRTSDAEQLAHLAHARSDSDPFCSQPFATTLREARGCIVSQPMKRVVTRDATYSGLLLTGGDGQRATRGSTLPSTTLPLRVCAVKFPPESPLTGIAWSGVPAPLMQALP
;
A
#
# COMPACT_ATOMS: atom_id res chain seq x y z
N MET A 1 -71.01 2.80 59.70
CA MET A 1 -71.85 3.33 60.80
C MET A 1 -71.15 4.53 61.44
N SER A 2 -71.88 5.26 62.29
CA SER A 2 -71.49 6.31 63.26
C SER A 2 -70.11 6.11 63.93
N THR A 3 -69.36 7.09 64.45
CA THR A 3 -69.53 8.58 64.65
C THR A 3 -68.11 9.20 64.83
N VAL A 4 -67.78 10.42 65.31
CA VAL A 4 -68.46 11.51 66.07
C VAL A 4 -67.83 12.90 65.78
N LYS A 5 -68.39 13.97 66.36
CA LYS A 5 -67.83 15.34 66.56
C LYS A 5 -68.28 15.80 67.97
N PRO A 6 -67.62 16.72 68.72
CA PRO A 6 -67.52 18.16 68.40
C PRO A 6 -66.21 18.79 69.00
N PRO A 7 -66.07 20.10 69.35
CA PRO A 7 -66.81 21.35 69.06
C PRO A 7 -65.87 22.37 68.33
N HIS A 8 -65.68 23.70 68.57
CA HIS A 8 -66.37 24.79 69.31
C HIS A 8 -66.20 26.15 68.54
N ARG A 9 -66.21 27.29 69.26
CA ARG A 9 -66.09 28.73 68.85
C ARG A 9 -65.91 29.60 70.14
N PRO A 10 -65.61 30.93 70.16
CA PRO A 10 -66.05 31.98 69.21
C PRO A 10 -65.06 33.15 68.89
N GLY A 11 -65.52 34.14 68.08
CA GLY A 11 -64.87 35.44 67.82
C GLY A 11 -65.60 36.25 66.72
N ARG A 12 -65.70 37.60 66.80
CA ARG A 12 -66.57 38.41 65.90
C ARG A 12 -66.21 39.93 65.82
N ALA A 13 -66.21 40.49 64.60
CA ALA A 13 -66.50 41.90 64.24
C ALA A 13 -66.79 41.91 62.71
N LEU A 14 -67.86 42.48 62.12
CA LEU A 14 -68.42 43.85 62.13
C LEU A 14 -67.49 44.84 61.38
N VAL A 15 -67.64 45.22 60.08
CA VAL A 15 -68.77 45.51 59.15
C VAL A 15 -69.36 46.93 59.28
N PRO A 16 -69.31 47.72 58.18
CA PRO A 16 -70.53 48.33 57.62
C PRO A 16 -70.76 48.05 56.11
N VAL A 17 -72.00 48.28 55.68
CA VAL A 17 -72.55 48.28 54.29
C VAL A 17 -73.31 49.64 54.11
N PRO A 18 -73.99 50.04 53.00
CA PRO A 18 -74.64 49.31 51.87
C PRO A 18 -74.05 49.75 50.49
N ARG A 19 -74.68 49.75 49.29
CA ARG A 19 -76.06 49.46 48.81
C ARG A 19 -76.06 48.86 47.39
N HIS A 20 -76.83 49.40 46.43
CA HIS A 20 -77.04 48.83 45.08
C HIS A 20 -77.20 49.90 43.99
N THR A 21 -76.81 49.55 42.75
CA THR A 21 -77.38 50.08 41.50
C THR A 21 -77.35 48.97 40.43
N ALA A 22 -78.09 49.10 39.31
CA ALA A 22 -78.45 47.98 38.43
C ALA A 22 -78.00 48.12 36.97
N ILE A 23 -77.81 46.95 36.33
CA ILE A 23 -77.98 46.60 34.90
C ILE A 23 -77.43 47.59 33.83
N MET A 24 -76.49 47.10 33.00
CA MET A 24 -76.63 47.10 31.53
C MET A 24 -75.55 46.23 30.85
N LEU A 25 -75.91 45.60 29.72
CA LEU A 25 -74.98 44.96 28.78
C LEU A 25 -74.71 45.88 27.57
N ARG A 26 -73.50 45.82 27.00
CA ARG A 26 -73.19 46.34 25.66
C ARG A 26 -72.28 45.35 24.92
N PRO A 27 -72.53 45.03 23.63
CA PRO A 27 -71.70 44.10 22.86
C PRO A 27 -70.69 44.80 21.93
N ALA A 28 -69.42 44.38 21.95
CA ALA A 28 -68.43 44.59 20.88
C ALA A 28 -67.18 43.69 21.07
N ASP A 29 -66.42 43.51 19.97
CA ASP A 29 -65.01 43.05 19.91
C ASP A 29 -64.62 41.57 20.14
N LEU A 30 -65.40 40.64 19.57
CA LEU A 30 -64.89 39.32 19.21
C LEU A 30 -64.23 39.31 17.81
N ARG A 31 -62.89 39.50 17.73
CA ARG A 31 -61.92 38.94 16.74
C ARG A 31 -60.66 39.82 16.62
N ARG A 32 -59.44 39.27 16.89
CA ARG A 32 -58.14 39.55 16.19
C ARG A 32 -56.81 38.89 16.70
N PRO A 33 -56.71 37.98 17.70
CA PRO A 33 -55.40 37.45 18.14
C PRO A 33 -54.59 36.69 17.07
N THR A 34 -55.27 35.90 16.22
CA THR A 34 -54.67 34.87 15.38
C THR A 34 -53.83 35.41 14.22
N ARG A 35 -54.29 36.45 13.52
CA ARG A 35 -53.60 37.01 12.34
C ARG A 35 -52.20 37.54 12.65
N ARG A 36 -51.93 38.01 13.88
CA ARG A 36 -50.61 38.54 14.26
C ARG A 36 -49.59 37.41 14.48
N ARG A 37 -50.00 36.32 15.16
CA ARG A 37 -49.18 35.10 15.31
C ARG A 37 -48.92 34.40 13.97
N LEU A 38 -49.94 34.27 13.11
CA LEU A 38 -49.79 33.66 11.79
C LEU A 38 -48.80 34.44 10.90
N ARG A 39 -48.86 35.77 10.90
CA ARG A 39 -47.89 36.62 10.17
C ARG A 39 -46.47 36.49 10.70
N ALA A 40 -46.28 36.41 12.03
CA ALA A 40 -44.96 36.20 12.63
C ALA A 40 -44.38 34.82 12.28
N TRP A 41 -45.22 33.78 12.30
CA TRP A 41 -44.82 32.43 11.89
C TRP A 41 -44.43 32.36 10.41
N LEU A 42 -45.25 32.95 9.51
CA LEU A 42 -44.94 33.04 8.08
C LEU A 42 -43.65 33.83 7.81
N ALA A 43 -43.41 34.93 8.53
CA ALA A 43 -42.18 35.71 8.41
C ALA A 43 -40.94 34.93 8.88
N ASN A 44 -41.07 34.14 9.95
CA ASN A 44 -39.99 33.27 10.44
C ASN A 44 -39.74 32.09 9.47
N ALA A 45 -40.79 31.50 8.90
CA ALA A 45 -40.67 30.45 7.88
C ALA A 45 -40.00 30.98 6.61
N ALA A 46 -40.36 32.19 6.15
CA ALA A 46 -39.72 32.84 5.00
C ALA A 46 -38.24 33.19 5.26
N LYS A 47 -37.90 33.62 6.49
CA LYS A 47 -36.49 33.77 6.91
C LYS A 47 -35.76 32.43 6.89
N LEU A 48 -36.37 31.37 7.41
CA LEU A 48 -35.77 30.02 7.43
C LEU A 48 -35.49 29.50 6.02
N THR A 49 -36.45 29.58 5.09
CA THR A 49 -36.25 29.13 3.69
C THR A 49 -35.23 29.99 2.95
N THR A 50 -35.17 31.31 3.22
CA THR A 50 -34.14 32.18 2.66
C THR A 50 -32.75 31.81 3.18
N SER A 51 -32.59 31.61 4.50
CA SER A 51 -31.33 31.18 5.12
C SER A 51 -30.87 29.82 4.60
N LEU A 52 -31.78 28.84 4.48
CA LEU A 52 -31.49 27.53 3.90
C LEU A 52 -31.05 27.63 2.44
N ARG A 53 -31.68 28.50 1.63
CA ARG A 53 -31.27 28.74 0.24
C ARG A 53 -29.87 29.36 0.16
N THR A 54 -29.54 30.35 1.00
CA THR A 54 -28.18 30.92 1.05
C THR A 54 -27.16 29.88 1.50
N LEU A 55 -27.49 29.06 2.50
CA LEU A 55 -26.59 28.00 2.99
C LEU A 55 -26.35 26.92 1.91
N ALA A 56 -27.39 26.53 1.16
CA ALA A 56 -27.26 25.62 0.02
C ALA A 56 -26.43 26.22 -1.14
N ILE A 57 -26.61 27.50 -1.47
CA ILE A 57 -25.79 28.20 -2.48
C ILE A 57 -24.32 28.24 -2.03
N ASN A 58 -24.06 28.61 -0.77
CA ASN A 58 -22.70 28.63 -0.22
C ASN A 58 -22.07 27.23 -0.22
N ALA A 59 -22.83 26.17 0.10
CA ALA A 59 -22.35 24.80 0.02
C ALA A 59 -21.99 24.39 -1.41
N VAL A 60 -22.81 24.73 -2.41
CA VAL A 60 -22.50 24.48 -3.84
C VAL A 60 -21.26 25.25 -4.29
N VAL A 61 -21.09 26.51 -3.86
CA VAL A 61 -19.88 27.31 -4.14
C VAL A 61 -18.65 26.71 -3.48
N ILE A 62 -18.73 26.26 -2.21
CA ILE A 62 -17.61 25.61 -1.51
C ILE A 62 -17.23 24.29 -2.18
N VAL A 63 -18.20 23.47 -2.58
CA VAL A 63 -17.94 22.23 -3.34
C VAL A 63 -17.33 22.54 -4.71
N GLY A 64 -17.83 23.56 -5.42
CA GLY A 64 -17.25 24.01 -6.69
C GLY A 64 -15.81 24.48 -6.55
N ILE A 65 -15.50 25.27 -5.51
CA ILE A 65 -14.13 25.69 -5.19
C ILE A 65 -13.26 24.48 -4.82
N ALA A 66 -13.76 23.53 -4.01
CA ALA A 66 -13.01 22.34 -3.63
C ALA A 66 -12.68 21.44 -4.85
N VAL A 67 -13.63 21.27 -5.77
CA VAL A 67 -13.42 20.53 -7.03
C VAL A 67 -12.43 21.28 -7.94
N LEU A 68 -12.53 22.61 -8.04
CA LEU A 68 -11.60 23.42 -8.84
C LEU A 68 -10.19 23.38 -8.25
N VAL A 69 -10.04 23.51 -6.92
CA VAL A 69 -8.76 23.38 -6.22
C VAL A 69 -8.18 21.97 -6.38
N ALA A 70 -8.98 20.91 -6.28
CA ALA A 70 -8.52 19.54 -6.51
C ALA A 70 -8.09 19.31 -7.98
N GLY A 71 -8.82 19.85 -8.94
CA GLY A 71 -8.45 19.83 -10.36
C GLY A 71 -7.14 20.56 -10.61
N VAL A 72 -6.99 21.78 -10.10
CA VAL A 72 -5.75 22.56 -10.19
C VAL A 72 -4.60 21.87 -9.47
N TRP A 73 -4.83 21.23 -8.31
CA TRP A 73 -3.81 20.49 -7.57
C TRP A 73 -3.29 19.27 -8.33
N THR A 74 -4.17 18.48 -8.96
CA THR A 74 -3.73 17.39 -9.85
C THR A 74 -2.97 17.91 -11.07
N GLN A 75 -3.33 19.09 -11.58
CA GLN A 75 -2.64 19.77 -12.69
C GLN A 75 -1.36 20.54 -12.29
N ILE A 76 -0.99 20.63 -11.00
CA ILE A 76 0.29 21.19 -10.51
C ILE A 76 1.18 20.11 -9.85
N LYS A 77 0.92 18.82 -10.14
CA LYS A 77 1.92 17.76 -9.89
C LYS A 77 3.22 18.06 -10.67
N PRO A 78 4.41 17.91 -10.06
CA PRO A 78 5.69 18.06 -10.75
C PRO A 78 5.79 17.15 -11.98
N ARG A 79 6.31 17.67 -13.09
CA ARG A 79 6.56 16.93 -14.34
C ARG A 79 8.02 17.01 -14.75
N MET A 80 8.45 16.04 -15.55
CA MET A 80 9.66 16.13 -16.36
C MET A 80 9.23 16.47 -17.79
N LEU A 81 9.59 17.67 -18.26
CA LEU A 81 9.34 18.14 -19.61
C LEU A 81 10.57 17.87 -20.49
N VAL A 82 10.36 17.27 -21.65
CA VAL A 82 11.40 16.99 -22.64
C VAL A 82 11.34 18.06 -23.74
N GLU A 83 12.40 18.82 -23.94
CA GLU A 83 12.48 19.84 -25.01
C GLU A 83 12.92 19.22 -26.36
N PRO A 84 12.69 19.91 -27.50
CA PRO A 84 13.15 19.45 -28.81
C PRO A 84 14.67 19.17 -28.83
N VAL A 85 15.04 17.99 -29.32
CA VAL A 85 16.44 17.55 -29.35
C VAL A 85 17.12 18.18 -30.56
N GLN A 86 18.15 19.00 -30.34
CA GLN A 86 18.89 19.68 -31.40
C GLN A 86 19.68 18.67 -32.24
N LEU A 87 19.62 18.77 -33.58
CA LEU A 87 20.19 17.77 -34.49
C LEU A 87 21.31 18.31 -35.41
N PRO A 88 22.33 17.48 -35.70
CA PRO A 88 23.42 17.88 -36.58
C PRO A 88 22.98 17.78 -38.05
N SER A 89 23.62 18.56 -38.92
CA SER A 89 23.23 18.67 -40.35
C SER A 89 23.36 17.38 -41.18
N VAL A 90 23.79 16.26 -40.59
CA VAL A 90 23.76 14.92 -41.19
C VAL A 90 22.34 14.35 -41.02
N LEU A 91 21.87 14.18 -39.78
CA LEU A 91 20.55 13.63 -39.49
C LEU A 91 19.40 14.47 -40.10
N LEU A 92 19.56 15.79 -40.16
CA LEU A 92 18.58 16.67 -40.83
C LEU A 92 18.49 16.43 -42.36
N LYS A 93 19.57 15.95 -43.01
CA LYS A 93 19.55 15.56 -44.44
C LYS A 93 18.97 14.17 -44.63
N ASP A 94 19.20 13.27 -43.67
CA ASP A 94 18.64 11.91 -43.64
C ASP A 94 17.13 11.90 -43.29
N GLY A 95 16.53 13.06 -43.04
CA GLY A 95 15.09 13.26 -42.89
C GLY A 95 14.58 13.30 -41.43
N TYR A 96 15.48 13.23 -40.45
CA TYR A 96 15.11 13.36 -39.03
C TYR A 96 14.64 14.79 -38.70
N LYS A 97 13.82 14.90 -37.65
CA LYS A 97 13.29 16.15 -37.11
C LYS A 97 13.42 16.17 -35.60
N GLU A 98 13.62 17.35 -35.05
CA GLU A 98 13.87 17.60 -33.63
C GLU A 98 12.67 17.15 -32.78
N ASP A 99 11.44 17.59 -33.13
CA ASP A 99 10.18 17.10 -32.56
C ASP A 99 9.94 15.59 -32.74
N GLY A 100 10.65 14.96 -33.70
CA GLY A 100 10.59 13.51 -33.92
C GLY A 100 11.44 12.78 -32.90
N VAL A 101 12.69 13.20 -32.75
CA VAL A 101 13.65 12.64 -31.80
C VAL A 101 13.23 12.93 -30.35
N GLN A 102 12.65 14.10 -30.07
CA GLN A 102 11.99 14.45 -28.80
C GLN A 102 10.95 13.42 -28.36
N ARG A 103 10.02 13.04 -29.26
CA ARG A 103 8.97 12.06 -28.95
C ARG A 103 9.51 10.64 -28.81
N ILE A 104 10.58 10.29 -29.51
CA ILE A 104 11.30 9.02 -29.28
C ILE A 104 11.93 9.05 -27.87
N LEU A 105 12.69 10.10 -27.53
CA LEU A 105 13.32 10.28 -26.21
C LEU A 105 12.29 10.19 -25.08
N ALA A 106 11.18 10.92 -25.17
CA ALA A 106 10.12 10.90 -24.17
C ALA A 106 9.45 9.52 -24.06
N GLY A 107 9.21 8.81 -25.18
CA GLY A 107 8.68 7.44 -25.17
C GLY A 107 9.65 6.41 -24.58
N LYS A 108 10.97 6.60 -24.74
CA LYS A 108 11.99 5.79 -24.05
C LYS A 108 11.95 6.05 -22.54
N LEU A 109 11.88 7.31 -22.12
CA LEU A 109 11.75 7.70 -20.71
C LEU A 109 10.47 7.11 -20.09
N GLU A 110 9.32 7.19 -20.78
CA GLU A 110 8.05 6.63 -20.32
C GLU A 110 8.14 5.10 -20.15
N SER A 111 8.72 4.40 -21.13
CA SER A 111 8.93 2.95 -21.06
C SER A 111 9.86 2.55 -19.90
N ILE A 112 10.86 3.38 -19.58
CA ILE A 112 11.75 3.21 -18.43
C ILE A 112 10.95 3.37 -17.11
N GLU A 113 10.12 4.42 -16.96
CA GLU A 113 9.27 4.59 -15.77
C GLU A 113 8.22 3.48 -15.62
N GLN A 114 7.57 3.05 -16.72
CA GLN A 114 6.62 1.93 -16.70
C GLN A 114 7.28 0.62 -16.23
N THR A 115 8.53 0.37 -16.61
CA THR A 115 9.32 -0.78 -16.14
C THR A 115 9.69 -0.64 -14.66
N ALA A 116 10.07 0.56 -14.21
CA ALA A 116 10.42 0.82 -12.83
C ALA A 116 9.22 0.80 -11.86
N PHE A 117 8.00 1.10 -12.34
CA PHE A 117 6.80 1.29 -11.51
C PHE A 117 6.52 0.14 -10.51
N GLY A 118 6.78 -1.12 -10.89
CA GLY A 118 6.64 -2.29 -10.01
C GLY A 118 7.67 -2.38 -8.86
N THR A 119 8.63 -1.46 -8.81
CA THR A 119 9.72 -1.37 -7.81
C THR A 119 9.81 0.01 -7.15
N VAL A 120 8.77 0.83 -7.31
CA VAL A 120 8.73 2.23 -6.84
C VAL A 120 7.54 2.42 -5.89
N PRO A 121 7.76 2.94 -4.67
CA PRO A 121 6.68 3.32 -3.76
C PRO A 121 5.66 4.25 -4.42
N ALA A 122 4.37 3.98 -4.22
CA ALA A 122 3.26 4.76 -4.78
C ALA A 122 3.39 6.31 -4.68
N PRO A 123 3.90 6.93 -3.59
CA PRO A 123 4.08 8.40 -3.53
C PRO A 123 5.21 8.96 -4.41
N ILE A 124 6.07 8.13 -5.01
CA ILE A 124 7.22 8.56 -5.82
C ILE A 124 6.88 8.63 -7.32
N GLY A 125 5.78 8.02 -7.76
CA GLY A 125 5.31 8.10 -9.14
C GLY A 125 5.04 9.55 -9.59
N ARG A 126 5.73 9.97 -10.66
CA ARG A 126 5.52 11.24 -11.36
C ARG A 126 5.07 10.97 -12.80
N ASN A 127 4.80 12.07 -13.52
CA ASN A 127 4.43 12.02 -14.92
C ASN A 127 5.56 12.67 -15.73
N ILE A 128 6.26 11.90 -16.57
CA ILE A 128 6.91 12.46 -17.75
C ILE A 128 5.83 13.04 -18.66
N ASP A 129 6.12 14.17 -19.32
CA ASP A 129 5.20 14.80 -20.25
C ASP A 129 5.91 15.26 -21.52
N ALA A 130 5.34 14.90 -22.67
CA ALA A 130 5.88 15.13 -24.00
C ALA A 130 5.05 16.12 -24.82
N ASP A 131 3.86 16.50 -24.36
CA ASP A 131 2.94 17.36 -25.11
C ASP A 131 2.27 18.37 -24.18
N THR A 132 2.74 19.62 -24.24
CA THR A 132 2.32 20.72 -23.34
C THR A 132 0.85 21.16 -23.49
N ARG A 133 0.09 20.55 -24.41
CA ARG A 133 -1.29 20.94 -24.77
C ARG A 133 -2.32 20.47 -23.75
N GLN A 134 -2.39 21.21 -22.66
CA GLN A 134 -3.55 21.25 -21.76
C GLN A 134 -4.84 21.60 -22.54
N PRO A 135 -6.02 21.08 -22.15
CA PRO A 135 -7.28 21.47 -22.77
C PRO A 135 -7.58 22.95 -22.49
N ASP A 136 -7.83 23.73 -23.55
CA ASP A 136 -8.14 25.16 -23.45
C ASP A 136 -9.57 25.38 -22.94
N LEU A 137 -9.71 25.31 -21.61
CA LEU A 137 -10.95 25.60 -20.91
C LEU A 137 -10.95 27.09 -20.52
N THR A 138 -11.52 27.94 -21.38
CA THR A 138 -11.67 29.38 -21.10
C THR A 138 -12.70 29.61 -19.98
N ILE A 139 -12.35 30.42 -18.98
CA ILE A 139 -13.28 30.79 -17.90
C ILE A 139 -14.26 31.86 -18.42
N PRO A 140 -15.60 31.62 -18.35
CA PRO A 140 -16.60 32.59 -18.77
C PRO A 140 -16.42 33.97 -18.15
N ASP A 141 -16.85 35.01 -18.89
CA ASP A 141 -16.80 36.43 -18.52
C ASP A 141 -15.41 37.03 -18.17
N THR A 142 -14.34 36.23 -18.19
CA THR A 142 -12.94 36.68 -17.96
C THR A 142 -12.04 36.54 -19.18
N GLY A 143 -12.32 35.58 -20.06
CA GLY A 143 -11.50 35.31 -21.27
C GLY A 143 -10.14 34.67 -20.99
N VAL A 144 -9.83 34.32 -19.74
CA VAL A 144 -8.56 33.67 -19.37
C VAL A 144 -8.71 32.15 -19.52
N SER A 145 -7.72 31.49 -20.15
CA SER A 145 -7.68 30.02 -20.20
C SER A 145 -7.20 29.42 -18.88
N LEU A 146 -7.77 28.28 -18.51
CA LEU A 146 -7.27 27.48 -17.39
C LEU A 146 -5.80 27.08 -17.59
N GLY A 147 -5.39 26.82 -18.84
CA GLY A 147 -4.01 26.50 -19.20
C GLY A 147 -3.01 27.61 -18.86
N GLN A 148 -3.32 28.88 -19.19
CA GLN A 148 -2.48 30.03 -18.83
C GLN A 148 -2.37 30.21 -17.31
N ILE A 149 -3.45 29.96 -16.55
CA ILE A 149 -3.44 30.03 -15.09
C ILE A 149 -2.53 28.93 -14.52
N VAL A 150 -2.68 27.69 -14.97
CA VAL A 150 -1.85 26.56 -14.53
C VAL A 150 -0.38 26.76 -14.91
N GLN A 151 -0.09 27.26 -16.12
CA GLN A 151 1.28 27.58 -16.54
C GLN A 151 1.89 28.69 -15.67
N SER A 152 1.19 29.81 -15.46
CA SER A 152 1.66 30.92 -14.61
C SER A 152 1.93 30.47 -13.18
N LEU A 153 1.10 29.56 -12.64
CA LEU A 153 1.31 28.95 -11.34
C LEU A 153 2.53 28.02 -11.32
N ARG A 154 2.76 27.22 -12.37
CA ARG A 154 3.95 26.34 -12.48
C ARG A 154 5.25 27.14 -12.54
N GLU A 155 5.30 28.19 -13.35
CA GLU A 155 6.45 29.10 -13.46
C GLU A 155 6.78 29.79 -12.11
N LEU A 156 5.75 30.17 -11.35
CA LEU A 156 5.90 30.74 -10.00
C LEU A 156 6.35 29.71 -8.96
N ILE A 157 5.89 28.47 -9.07
CA ILE A 157 6.12 27.39 -8.08
C ILE A 157 7.44 26.63 -8.33
N LYS A 158 8.02 26.73 -9.54
CA LYS A 158 9.34 26.17 -9.92
C LYS A 158 9.54 24.69 -9.53
N ARG A 159 8.52 23.86 -9.77
CA ARG A 159 8.54 22.43 -9.40
C ARG A 159 8.86 21.46 -10.53
N ASP A 160 8.85 21.93 -11.78
CA ASP A 160 9.07 21.10 -12.96
C ASP A 160 10.55 20.99 -13.30
N GLN A 161 10.90 19.90 -13.98
CA GLN A 161 12.24 19.61 -14.47
C GLN A 161 12.26 19.71 -15.99
N TYR A 162 13.33 20.27 -16.55
CA TYR A 162 13.47 20.47 -17.99
C TYR A 162 14.65 19.64 -18.48
N VAL A 163 14.41 18.74 -19.43
CA VAL A 163 15.43 17.94 -20.10
C VAL A 163 15.68 18.55 -21.47
N THR A 164 16.85 19.13 -21.65
CA THR A 164 17.35 19.62 -22.94
C THR A 164 18.40 18.63 -23.46
N SER A 165 18.53 18.49 -24.77
CA SER A 165 19.47 17.54 -25.38
C SER A 165 19.92 17.97 -26.77
N GLU A 166 21.14 17.60 -27.13
CA GLU A 166 21.76 17.88 -28.42
C GLU A 166 22.50 16.63 -28.92
N ILE A 167 22.40 16.35 -30.22
CA ILE A 167 23.21 15.32 -30.88
C ILE A 167 24.34 16.01 -31.64
N ILE A 168 25.56 15.90 -31.10
CA ILE A 168 26.76 16.55 -31.66
C ILE A 168 27.57 15.51 -32.41
N GLY A 169 28.05 15.79 -33.63
CA GLY A 169 28.93 14.85 -34.32
C GLY A 169 29.26 15.19 -35.77
N SER A 170 30.21 14.43 -36.32
CA SER A 170 30.78 14.65 -37.65
C SER A 170 30.87 13.35 -38.45
N GLY A 171 29.84 13.06 -39.24
CA GLY A 171 29.81 12.10 -40.35
C GLY A 171 29.90 10.60 -40.02
N GLN A 172 30.70 10.21 -39.03
CA GLN A 172 30.95 8.80 -38.66
C GLN A 172 30.66 8.49 -37.20
N MET A 173 30.64 9.49 -36.33
CA MET A 173 30.38 9.36 -34.89
C MET A 173 29.50 10.51 -34.41
N LEU A 174 28.55 10.21 -33.52
CA LEU A 174 27.57 11.10 -32.91
C LEU A 174 27.56 10.89 -31.39
N THR A 175 27.52 11.96 -30.61
CA THR A 175 27.40 11.97 -29.14
C THR A 175 26.06 12.59 -28.76
N PHE A 176 25.39 12.01 -27.76
CA PHE A 176 24.14 12.54 -27.21
C PHE A 176 24.43 13.25 -25.89
N HIS A 177 24.49 14.58 -25.96
CA HIS A 177 24.61 15.46 -24.81
C HIS A 177 23.25 15.62 -24.12
N VAL A 178 23.22 15.45 -22.81
CA VAL A 178 22.02 15.68 -21.99
C VAL A 178 22.31 16.80 -20.99
N THR A 179 21.39 17.75 -20.87
CA THR A 179 21.32 18.70 -19.76
C THR A 179 19.95 18.60 -19.08
N VAL A 180 19.93 18.57 -17.76
CA VAL A 180 18.72 18.60 -16.93
C VAL A 180 18.78 19.81 -16.00
N LEU A 181 17.77 20.67 -16.08
CA LEU A 181 17.53 21.74 -15.11
C LEU A 181 16.63 21.20 -13.99
N ASP A 182 17.14 21.16 -12.77
CA ASP A 182 16.40 20.68 -11.60
C ASP A 182 15.53 21.78 -10.94
N PRO A 183 14.64 21.42 -9.98
CA PRO A 183 13.77 22.39 -9.31
C PRO A 183 14.54 23.37 -8.40
N ALA A 184 15.78 23.03 -8.02
CA ALA A 184 16.71 23.93 -7.33
C ALA A 184 17.49 24.84 -8.31
N GLN A 185 17.15 24.79 -9.61
CA GLN A 185 17.76 25.55 -10.70
C GLN A 185 19.23 25.23 -10.94
N ARG A 186 19.66 24.02 -10.57
CA ARG A 186 20.98 23.47 -10.91
C ARG A 186 20.92 22.89 -12.32
N LEU A 187 21.92 23.22 -13.13
CA LEU A 187 22.17 22.55 -14.40
C LEU A 187 23.05 21.32 -14.12
N LEU A 188 22.51 20.14 -14.44
CA LEU A 188 23.22 18.87 -14.41
C LEU A 188 23.40 18.41 -15.85
N SER A 189 24.58 17.93 -16.22
CA SER A 189 24.86 17.52 -17.61
C SER A 189 25.74 16.29 -17.68
N ASP A 190 25.53 15.45 -18.70
CA ASP A 190 26.27 14.20 -18.89
C ASP A 190 26.37 13.86 -20.39
N ASP A 191 27.58 13.48 -20.83
CA ASP A 191 27.96 13.30 -22.23
C ASP A 191 28.08 11.81 -22.57
N GLY A 192 27.36 11.38 -23.61
CA GLY A 192 27.39 9.98 -24.05
C GLY A 192 28.70 9.55 -24.70
N GLU A 193 28.96 8.23 -24.65
CA GLU A 193 29.92 7.63 -25.57
C GLU A 193 29.51 7.91 -27.02
N ALA A 194 30.48 8.23 -27.87
CA ALA A 194 30.21 8.48 -29.27
C ALA A 194 29.81 7.19 -30.00
N GLN A 195 28.70 7.22 -30.74
CA GLN A 195 28.13 6.09 -31.47
C GLN A 195 28.02 6.39 -32.98
N PRO A 196 28.14 5.37 -33.85
CA PRO A 196 27.93 5.57 -35.29
C PRO A 196 26.43 5.83 -35.62
N PRO A 197 26.11 6.56 -36.71
CA PRO A 197 24.74 7.01 -37.00
C PRO A 197 23.68 5.91 -37.17
N ASP A 198 24.08 4.70 -37.56
CA ASP A 198 23.20 3.53 -37.67
C ASP A 198 22.66 3.07 -36.29
N ARG A 199 23.32 3.44 -35.19
CA ARG A 199 22.91 3.14 -33.81
C ARG A 199 22.12 4.26 -33.13
N LEU A 200 21.49 5.15 -33.90
CA LEU A 200 20.75 6.32 -33.38
C LEU A 200 19.68 5.96 -32.33
N ASP A 201 18.92 4.86 -32.48
CA ASP A 201 17.93 4.45 -31.48
C ASP A 201 18.58 4.03 -30.15
N ALA A 202 19.72 3.35 -30.20
CA ALA A 202 20.49 3.01 -29.01
C ALA A 202 21.07 4.29 -28.36
N LEU A 203 21.57 5.23 -29.15
CA LEU A 203 22.08 6.53 -28.71
C LEU A 203 21.00 7.38 -28.01
N ILE A 204 19.76 7.38 -28.51
CA ILE A 204 18.61 8.05 -27.85
C ILE A 204 18.18 7.29 -26.58
N THR A 205 18.22 5.95 -26.60
CA THR A 205 17.88 5.10 -25.44
C THR A 205 18.89 5.25 -24.30
N ASP A 206 20.16 5.45 -24.64
CA ASP A 206 21.28 5.78 -23.77
C ASP A 206 21.16 7.22 -23.21
N GLY A 207 20.83 8.20 -24.06
CA GLY A 207 20.47 9.56 -23.64
C GLY A 207 19.29 9.60 -22.66
N ALA A 208 18.25 8.79 -22.88
CA ALA A 208 17.12 8.65 -21.95
C ALA A 208 17.55 8.15 -20.57
N GLN A 209 18.47 7.19 -20.51
CA GLN A 209 19.00 6.67 -19.25
C GLN A 209 19.80 7.74 -18.48
N ARG A 210 20.65 8.52 -19.17
CA ARG A 210 21.34 9.68 -18.56
C ARG A 210 20.37 10.74 -18.06
N ALA A 211 19.38 11.13 -18.88
CA ALA A 211 18.36 12.11 -18.49
C ALA A 211 17.62 11.70 -17.22
N LEU A 212 17.24 10.41 -17.09
CA LEU A 212 16.62 9.91 -15.88
C LEU A 212 17.61 9.82 -14.70
N LYS A 213 18.85 9.39 -14.91
CA LYS A 213 19.89 9.34 -13.87
C LYS A 213 20.16 10.72 -13.26
N LEU A 214 20.16 11.78 -14.07
CA LEU A 214 20.34 13.16 -13.62
C LEU A 214 19.06 13.74 -12.98
N GLY A 215 17.89 13.51 -13.59
CA GLY A 215 16.63 14.13 -13.13
C GLY A 215 15.94 13.39 -11.98
N ASN A 216 16.03 12.06 -11.94
CA ASN A 216 15.36 11.21 -10.96
C ASN A 216 16.22 9.94 -10.69
N PRO A 217 17.36 10.09 -9.98
CA PRO A 217 18.30 8.98 -9.74
C PRO A 217 17.65 7.79 -9.04
N TYR A 218 16.64 8.01 -8.19
CA TYR A 218 15.89 6.94 -7.55
C TYR A 218 15.11 6.08 -8.56
N MET A 219 14.41 6.71 -9.51
CA MET A 219 13.69 6.00 -10.57
C MET A 219 14.65 5.25 -11.51
N TYR A 220 15.82 5.83 -11.80
CA TYR A 220 16.89 5.16 -12.54
C TYR A 220 17.43 3.92 -11.80
N ALA A 221 17.67 4.03 -10.48
CA ALA A 221 18.06 2.90 -9.64
C ALA A 221 16.98 1.81 -9.55
N SER A 222 15.70 2.19 -9.45
CA SER A 222 14.55 1.26 -9.52
C SER A 222 14.44 0.56 -10.87
N TRP A 223 14.66 1.26 -11.99
CA TRP A 223 14.71 0.65 -13.32
C TRP A 223 15.85 -0.37 -13.47
N LEU A 224 17.04 -0.05 -12.97
CA LEU A 224 18.15 -1.01 -12.89
C LEU A 224 17.76 -2.20 -12.02
N SER A 225 17.15 -1.96 -10.86
CA SER A 225 16.76 -3.00 -9.90
C SER A 225 15.72 -3.95 -10.48
N ALA A 226 14.75 -3.45 -11.26
CA ALA A 226 13.79 -4.29 -11.98
C ALA A 226 14.49 -5.25 -12.95
N LYS A 227 15.42 -4.75 -13.78
CA LYS A 227 16.16 -5.56 -14.75
C LYS A 227 17.12 -6.58 -14.12
N GLU A 228 17.86 -6.16 -13.10
CA GLU A 228 18.76 -7.06 -12.36
C GLU A 228 17.97 -8.12 -11.59
N ARG A 229 16.76 -7.77 -11.10
CA ARG A 229 15.82 -8.71 -10.47
C ARG A 229 15.26 -9.74 -11.43
N ASP A 230 14.81 -9.33 -12.62
CA ASP A 230 14.38 -10.28 -13.67
C ASP A 230 15.51 -11.25 -14.05
N THR A 231 16.75 -10.77 -14.11
CA THR A 231 17.94 -11.58 -14.39
C THR A 231 18.24 -12.56 -13.25
N CYS A 232 18.28 -12.08 -12.00
CA CYS A 232 18.41 -12.86 -10.78
C CYS A 232 17.34 -13.95 -10.64
N TYR A 233 16.10 -13.65 -11.01
CA TYR A 233 14.97 -14.57 -10.90
C TYR A 233 14.94 -15.62 -12.00
N ALA A 234 15.59 -15.38 -13.14
CA ALA A 234 15.82 -16.36 -14.20
C ALA A 234 17.07 -17.24 -13.93
N ASP A 235 18.13 -16.66 -13.36
CA ASP A 235 19.36 -17.35 -12.95
C ASP A 235 19.82 -16.83 -11.57
N PRO A 236 19.58 -17.59 -10.49
CA PRO A 236 20.00 -17.21 -9.13
C PRO A 236 21.51 -17.03 -8.94
N THR A 237 22.36 -17.43 -9.89
CA THR A 237 23.79 -17.12 -9.85
C THR A 237 24.12 -15.68 -10.25
N GLN A 238 23.14 -14.93 -10.78
CA GLN A 238 23.26 -13.55 -11.27
C GLN A 238 22.60 -12.51 -10.35
N CYS A 239 22.22 -12.87 -9.12
CA CYS A 239 21.65 -11.98 -8.09
C CYS A 239 22.67 -10.97 -7.48
N GLY A 240 23.63 -10.48 -8.27
CA GLY A 240 24.66 -9.56 -7.80
C GLY A 240 24.16 -8.14 -7.51
N PHE A 241 23.15 -7.67 -8.27
CA PHE A 241 22.65 -6.28 -8.24
C PHE A 241 23.74 -5.18 -8.24
N PRO A 242 24.82 -5.26 -9.06
CA PRO A 242 25.89 -4.27 -9.02
C PRO A 242 25.42 -2.85 -9.38
N LEU A 243 24.60 -2.69 -10.44
CA LEU A 243 24.26 -1.38 -10.97
C LEU A 243 23.20 -0.68 -10.12
N SER A 244 22.14 -1.39 -9.70
CA SER A 244 21.14 -0.80 -8.80
C SER A 244 21.66 -0.62 -7.38
N GLY A 245 22.56 -1.51 -6.91
CA GLY A 245 23.25 -1.34 -5.64
C GLY A 245 24.08 -0.05 -5.58
N GLU A 246 24.93 0.18 -6.59
CA GLU A 246 25.70 1.43 -6.70
C GLU A 246 24.78 2.66 -6.83
N ALA A 247 23.75 2.58 -7.68
CA ALA A 247 22.85 3.71 -7.93
C ALA A 247 22.00 4.09 -6.71
N TYR A 248 21.56 3.14 -5.88
CA TYR A 248 20.90 3.47 -4.62
C TYR A 248 21.89 3.92 -3.54
N GLN A 249 23.08 3.32 -3.45
CA GLN A 249 24.09 3.73 -2.47
C GLN A 249 24.50 5.20 -2.66
N GLY A 250 24.70 5.65 -3.91
CA GLY A 250 24.98 7.05 -4.22
C GLY A 250 23.88 8.05 -3.80
N ILE A 251 22.63 7.59 -3.62
CA ILE A 251 21.53 8.40 -3.07
C ILE A 251 21.57 8.44 -1.54
N VAL A 252 21.97 7.34 -0.89
CA VAL A 252 22.19 7.30 0.56
C VAL A 252 23.42 8.12 0.96
N ASP A 253 24.47 8.12 0.14
CA ASP A 253 25.72 8.87 0.35
C ASP A 253 25.54 10.39 0.28
N ASN A 254 24.46 10.89 -0.36
CA ASN A 254 24.04 12.31 -0.26
C ASN A 254 23.59 12.70 1.16
N GLY A 255 23.38 11.72 2.06
CA GLY A 255 22.97 11.90 3.44
C GLY A 255 21.45 12.06 3.63
N PRO A 256 20.98 12.08 4.89
CA PRO A 256 19.56 12.02 5.24
C PRO A 256 18.75 13.27 4.86
N SER A 257 19.38 14.29 4.28
CA SER A 257 18.72 15.45 3.66
C SER A 257 18.26 15.20 2.22
N ASP A 258 18.74 14.15 1.54
CA ASP A 258 18.21 13.75 0.23
C ASP A 258 16.78 13.19 0.40
N PRO A 259 15.76 13.69 -0.33
CA PRO A 259 14.38 13.26 -0.18
C PRO A 259 14.15 11.78 -0.53
N PHE A 260 15.10 11.13 -1.21
CA PHE A 260 15.05 9.72 -1.57
C PHE A 260 15.93 8.82 -0.69
N ALA A 261 16.80 9.35 0.19
CA ALA A 261 17.74 8.54 0.98
C ALA A 261 17.06 7.40 1.75
N LYS A 262 15.95 7.65 2.47
CA LYS A 262 15.24 6.59 3.21
C LYS A 262 14.57 5.54 2.31
N TRP A 263 14.22 5.91 1.08
CA TRP A 263 13.64 4.99 0.10
C TRP A 263 14.71 4.19 -0.64
N ALA A 264 15.89 4.78 -0.87
CA ALA A 264 17.06 4.10 -1.42
C ALA A 264 17.63 3.09 -0.42
N LEU A 265 17.71 3.44 0.87
CA LEU A 265 18.13 2.53 1.93
C LEU A 265 17.14 1.34 2.11
N LEU A 266 15.83 1.59 1.96
CA LEU A 266 14.82 0.51 1.93
C LEU A 266 14.98 -0.38 0.69
N ALA A 267 15.25 0.20 -0.48
CA ALA A 267 15.47 -0.56 -1.71
C ALA A 267 16.78 -1.38 -1.68
N LEU A 268 17.83 -0.88 -1.01
CA LEU A 268 19.02 -1.65 -0.69
C LEU A 268 18.72 -2.84 0.23
N SER A 269 17.89 -2.65 1.28
CA SER A 269 17.46 -3.77 2.13
C SER A 269 16.71 -4.84 1.32
N LYS A 270 15.88 -4.43 0.36
CA LYS A 270 15.17 -5.34 -0.55
C LYS A 270 16.11 -6.07 -1.53
N ILE A 271 17.22 -5.44 -1.94
CA ILE A 271 18.29 -6.09 -2.70
C ILE A 271 19.05 -7.12 -1.83
N ASP A 272 19.25 -6.85 -0.55
CA ASP A 272 19.84 -7.82 0.38
C ASP A 272 18.90 -9.01 0.64
N GLU A 273 17.58 -8.79 0.78
CA GLU A 273 16.56 -9.87 0.82
C GLU A 273 16.64 -10.75 -0.44
N ASP A 274 16.74 -10.14 -1.63
CA ASP A 274 16.81 -10.86 -2.91
C ASP A 274 18.16 -11.60 -3.12
N ARG A 275 19.22 -11.23 -2.37
CA ARG A 275 20.49 -11.98 -2.27
C ARG A 275 20.45 -13.09 -1.22
N GLY A 276 19.59 -12.97 -0.21
CA GLY A 276 19.62 -13.79 1.01
C GLY A 276 20.57 -13.27 2.09
N ASP A 277 21.06 -12.03 1.99
CA ASP A 277 21.97 -11.40 2.94
C ASP A 277 21.21 -10.77 4.13
N PHE A 278 20.39 -11.58 4.82
CA PHE A 278 19.41 -11.10 5.80
C PHE A 278 20.02 -10.33 6.99
N ASP A 279 21.28 -10.56 7.37
CA ASP A 279 21.99 -9.74 8.35
C ASP A 279 22.12 -8.26 7.87
N LEU A 280 22.42 -8.05 6.58
CA LEU A 280 22.51 -6.71 5.98
C LEU A 280 21.13 -6.05 5.81
N GLU A 281 20.10 -6.84 5.49
CA GLU A 281 18.72 -6.35 5.49
C GLU A 281 18.32 -5.90 6.92
N ALA A 282 18.60 -6.70 7.94
CA ALA A 282 18.31 -6.38 9.33
C ALA A 282 19.07 -5.14 9.81
N GLU A 283 20.30 -4.90 9.37
CA GLU A 283 21.05 -3.66 9.69
C GLU A 283 20.42 -2.42 9.04
N LYS A 284 20.16 -2.43 7.73
CA LYS A 284 19.57 -1.28 7.01
C LYS A 284 18.15 -0.96 7.47
N THR A 285 17.34 -1.98 7.73
CA THR A 285 15.97 -1.79 8.24
C THR A 285 15.95 -1.31 9.69
N LYS A 286 16.91 -1.75 10.53
CA LYS A 286 17.12 -1.15 11.86
C LYS A 286 17.52 0.31 11.80
N GLU A 287 18.39 0.72 10.88
CA GLU A 287 18.72 2.14 10.69
C GLU A 287 17.45 2.95 10.39
N LEU A 288 16.64 2.48 9.43
CA LEU A 288 15.38 3.11 9.05
C LEU A 288 14.39 3.24 10.22
N VAL A 289 14.10 2.19 10.99
CA VAL A 289 13.14 2.28 12.11
C VAL A 289 13.68 3.04 13.33
N ASN A 290 15.01 3.23 13.45
CA ASN A 290 15.58 4.11 14.46
C ASN A 290 15.52 5.60 14.03
N ALA A 291 15.63 5.89 12.74
CA ALA A 291 15.54 7.25 12.19
C ALA A 291 14.08 7.73 12.03
N ASP A 292 13.19 6.86 11.56
CA ASP A 292 11.76 7.09 11.35
C ASP A 292 10.95 5.91 11.91
N PRO A 293 10.65 5.90 13.23
CA PRO A 293 9.90 4.81 13.86
C PRO A 293 8.48 4.61 13.32
N ALA A 294 7.95 5.57 12.54
CA ALA A 294 6.64 5.46 11.91
C ALA A 294 6.69 4.85 10.49
N PHE A 295 7.87 4.49 9.99
CA PHE A 295 8.03 3.96 8.64
C PHE A 295 7.61 2.48 8.56
N SER A 296 6.32 2.23 8.32
CA SER A 296 5.71 0.89 8.27
C SER A 296 6.46 -0.12 7.38
N TRP A 297 6.89 0.31 6.20
CA TRP A 297 7.67 -0.52 5.26
C TRP A 297 9.01 -1.00 5.82
N ALA A 298 9.69 -0.18 6.64
CA ALA A 298 10.93 -0.59 7.30
C ALA A 298 10.69 -1.61 8.42
N TRP A 299 9.57 -1.51 9.14
CA TRP A 299 9.13 -2.54 10.09
C TRP A 299 8.75 -3.85 9.39
N TYR A 300 8.13 -3.80 8.21
CA TYR A 300 7.81 -4.99 7.42
C TYR A 300 9.09 -5.72 6.97
N ASN A 301 10.02 -5.04 6.30
CA ASN A 301 11.28 -5.64 5.87
C ASN A 301 12.11 -6.14 7.07
N LEU A 302 12.15 -5.41 8.19
CA LEU A 302 12.79 -5.88 9.42
C LEU A 302 12.17 -7.20 9.92
N GLY A 303 10.85 -7.36 9.84
CA GLY A 303 10.16 -8.62 10.13
C GLY A 303 10.58 -9.75 9.18
N VAL A 304 10.78 -9.47 7.88
CA VAL A 304 11.26 -10.46 6.90
C VAL A 304 12.65 -10.96 7.29
N ALA A 305 13.62 -10.04 7.44
CA ALA A 305 14.97 -10.37 7.87
C ALA A 305 14.99 -11.18 9.18
N LEU A 306 14.24 -10.75 10.20
CA LEU A 306 14.13 -11.44 11.49
C LEU A 306 13.53 -12.84 11.37
N THR A 307 12.65 -13.10 10.39
CA THR A 307 12.07 -14.43 10.13
C THR A 307 13.11 -15.40 9.60
N GLU A 308 13.94 -14.93 8.67
CA GLU A 308 15.02 -15.74 8.07
C GLU A 308 16.22 -15.92 9.01
N LEU A 309 16.46 -14.95 9.88
CA LEU A 309 17.41 -15.03 10.99
C LEU A 309 16.84 -15.80 12.22
N GLY A 310 15.63 -16.35 12.15
CA GLY A 310 15.03 -17.18 13.22
C GLY A 310 14.64 -16.43 14.50
N CYS A 311 14.61 -15.10 14.47
CA CYS A 311 14.20 -14.23 15.57
C CYS A 311 12.65 -14.11 15.63
N THR A 312 11.96 -15.24 15.84
CA THR A 312 10.50 -15.39 15.61
C THR A 312 9.63 -14.39 16.39
N GLU A 313 9.87 -14.22 17.68
CA GLU A 313 9.10 -13.30 18.53
C GLU A 313 9.25 -11.83 18.07
N GLN A 314 10.46 -11.43 17.70
CA GLN A 314 10.73 -10.06 17.25
C GLN A 314 10.22 -9.83 15.82
N SER A 315 10.23 -10.86 14.98
CA SER A 315 9.60 -10.83 13.65
C SER A 315 8.09 -10.57 13.75
N ALA A 316 7.36 -11.35 14.56
CA ALA A 316 5.92 -11.16 14.75
C ALA A 316 5.60 -9.73 15.23
N ARG A 317 6.30 -9.24 16.27
CA ARG A 317 6.17 -7.86 16.77
C ARG A 317 6.51 -6.81 15.71
N ALA A 318 7.40 -7.08 14.76
CA ALA A 318 7.74 -6.16 13.68
C ALA A 318 6.60 -6.03 12.66
N PHE A 319 5.96 -7.14 12.26
CA PHE A 319 4.78 -7.09 11.38
C PHE A 319 3.58 -6.41 12.05
N GLU A 320 3.32 -6.69 13.33
CA GLU A 320 2.34 -5.93 14.13
C GLU A 320 2.68 -4.43 14.14
N THR A 321 3.96 -4.07 14.27
CA THR A 321 4.40 -2.67 14.29
C THR A 321 4.21 -2.00 12.93
N ALA A 322 4.43 -2.71 11.81
CA ALA A 322 4.13 -2.19 10.48
C ALA A 322 2.64 -1.82 10.34
N LEU A 323 1.73 -2.73 10.69
CA LEU A 323 0.26 -2.52 10.65
C LEU A 323 -0.25 -1.44 11.63
N ARG A 324 0.53 -1.13 12.69
CA ARG A 324 0.18 -0.07 13.66
C ARG A 324 0.39 1.33 13.11
N TYR A 325 1.40 1.56 12.27
CA TYR A 325 1.84 2.93 11.94
C TYR A 325 1.16 3.54 10.73
N ASP A 326 1.04 2.82 9.61
CA ASP A 326 0.28 3.28 8.45
C ASP A 326 -0.11 2.10 7.54
N ASP A 327 -0.90 2.41 6.51
CA ASP A 327 -1.12 1.59 5.33
C ASP A 327 -1.97 0.33 5.57
N LYS A 328 -3.13 0.52 6.20
CA LYS A 328 -4.19 -0.50 6.44
C LYS A 328 -4.96 -0.87 5.16
N THR A 329 -4.23 -1.26 4.12
CA THR A 329 -4.78 -1.81 2.87
C THR A 329 -5.06 -3.31 3.03
N GLU A 330 -5.89 -3.88 2.15
CA GLU A 330 -6.11 -5.32 2.12
C GLU A 330 -4.81 -6.10 1.83
N ALA A 331 -3.93 -5.50 1.01
CA ALA A 331 -2.68 -6.10 0.58
C ALA A 331 -1.70 -6.24 1.76
N ASN A 332 -1.65 -5.24 2.65
CA ASN A 332 -0.72 -5.22 3.77
C ASN A 332 -1.18 -6.12 4.92
N TYR A 333 -2.48 -6.20 5.20
CA TYR A 333 -3.04 -7.23 6.10
C TYR A 333 -2.76 -8.64 5.55
N ASN A 334 -2.96 -8.88 4.25
CA ASN A 334 -2.61 -10.16 3.63
C ASN A 334 -1.10 -10.46 3.70
N ALA A 335 -0.24 -9.46 3.51
CA ALA A 335 1.21 -9.61 3.59
C ALA A 335 1.68 -9.93 5.02
N ALA A 336 1.14 -9.25 6.03
CA ALA A 336 1.44 -9.49 7.44
C ALA A 336 0.96 -10.88 7.89
N GLY A 337 -0.31 -11.22 7.63
CA GLY A 337 -0.87 -12.54 7.93
C GLY A 337 -0.08 -13.68 7.26
N ARG A 338 0.42 -13.48 6.03
CA ARG A 338 1.28 -14.46 5.34
C ARG A 338 2.61 -14.65 6.06
N ARG A 339 3.26 -13.56 6.49
CA ARG A 339 4.50 -13.67 7.27
C ARG A 339 4.27 -14.26 8.67
N LEU A 340 3.10 -14.06 9.29
CA LEU A 340 2.76 -14.75 10.53
C LEU A 340 2.61 -16.28 10.35
N LEU A 341 2.23 -16.77 9.16
CA LEU A 341 2.33 -18.20 8.83
C LEU A 341 3.80 -18.65 8.71
N ASP A 342 4.65 -17.86 8.03
CA ASP A 342 6.09 -18.14 7.90
C ASP A 342 6.80 -18.22 9.26
N VAL A 343 6.37 -17.40 10.23
CA VAL A 343 6.87 -17.42 11.62
C VAL A 343 6.28 -18.60 12.40
N ALA A 344 4.98 -18.89 12.28
CA ALA A 344 4.34 -20.05 12.92
C ALA A 344 4.94 -21.39 12.46
N ALA A 345 5.49 -21.46 11.24
CA ALA A 345 6.25 -22.61 10.75
C ALA A 345 7.53 -22.87 11.55
N ARG A 346 8.17 -21.80 12.00
CA ARG A 346 9.49 -21.82 12.67
C ARG A 346 9.35 -21.84 14.20
N ASP A 347 8.19 -21.44 14.72
CA ASP A 347 7.88 -21.36 16.15
C ASP A 347 6.67 -22.23 16.53
N ALA A 348 6.89 -23.55 16.60
CA ALA A 348 5.85 -24.50 16.98
C ALA A 348 5.29 -24.32 18.42
N ALA A 349 5.98 -23.55 19.27
CA ALA A 349 5.52 -23.24 20.63
C ALA A 349 4.47 -22.10 20.63
N ASN A 350 4.75 -21.02 19.89
CA ASN A 350 3.85 -19.87 19.77
C ASN A 350 2.85 -19.99 18.60
N ALA A 351 2.98 -21.03 17.76
CA ALA A 351 2.13 -21.26 16.59
C ALA A 351 0.61 -21.10 16.82
N PRO A 352 -0.02 -21.58 17.92
CA PRO A 352 -1.47 -21.41 18.11
C PRO A 352 -1.93 -19.94 18.11
N ASP A 353 -1.15 -19.04 18.72
CA ASP A 353 -1.46 -17.60 18.74
C ASP A 353 -1.03 -16.89 17.46
N LEU A 354 0.12 -17.25 16.88
CA LEU A 354 0.57 -16.72 15.59
C LEU A 354 -0.42 -17.04 14.46
N LEU A 355 -0.92 -18.28 14.42
CA LEU A 355 -1.95 -18.73 13.48
C LEU A 355 -3.32 -18.10 13.75
N ARG A 356 -3.61 -17.66 14.98
CA ARG A 356 -4.81 -16.88 15.31
C ARG A 356 -4.68 -15.47 14.74
N SER A 357 -3.59 -14.76 15.04
CA SER A 357 -3.32 -13.43 14.48
C SER A 357 -3.27 -13.44 12.94
N ALA A 358 -2.70 -14.48 12.32
CA ALA A 358 -2.73 -14.64 10.86
C ALA A 358 -4.16 -14.74 10.30
N VAL A 359 -5.04 -15.54 10.95
CA VAL A 359 -6.46 -15.65 10.56
C VAL A 359 -7.20 -14.33 10.77
N ASP A 360 -6.91 -13.60 11.85
CA ASP A 360 -7.49 -12.28 12.12
C ASP A 360 -7.06 -11.25 11.04
N ASP A 361 -5.78 -11.23 10.64
CA ASP A 361 -5.24 -10.38 9.57
C ASP A 361 -5.87 -10.69 8.19
N PHE A 362 -5.92 -11.96 7.77
CA PHE A 362 -6.56 -12.29 6.49
C PHE A 362 -8.07 -12.01 6.52
N THR A 363 -8.71 -12.07 7.69
CA THR A 363 -10.12 -11.67 7.84
C THR A 363 -10.28 -10.17 7.62
N HIS A 364 -9.43 -9.32 8.22
CA HIS A 364 -9.42 -7.87 7.95
C HIS A 364 -9.16 -7.54 6.46
N ALA A 365 -8.24 -8.25 5.81
CA ALA A 365 -8.01 -8.10 4.37
C ALA A 365 -9.28 -8.39 3.54
N LEU A 366 -10.09 -9.35 3.97
CA LEU A 366 -11.34 -9.73 3.29
C LEU A 366 -12.54 -8.87 3.69
N GLU A 367 -12.52 -8.21 4.84
CA GLU A 367 -13.48 -7.14 5.18
C GLU A 367 -13.26 -5.91 4.30
N LEU A 368 -12.00 -5.53 4.07
CA LEU A 368 -11.62 -4.45 3.16
C LEU A 368 -11.90 -4.80 1.69
N LYS A 369 -11.65 -6.06 1.27
CA LYS A 369 -11.86 -6.52 -0.10
C LYS A 369 -12.43 -7.95 -0.15
N PRO A 370 -13.77 -8.11 -0.10
CA PRO A 370 -14.44 -9.42 -0.08
C PRO A 370 -14.16 -10.36 -1.26
N HIS A 371 -13.52 -9.89 -2.33
CA HIS A 371 -13.15 -10.68 -3.50
C HIS A 371 -11.63 -10.77 -3.70
N TYR A 372 -10.83 -10.54 -2.65
CA TYR A 372 -9.37 -10.73 -2.71
C TYR A 372 -9.05 -12.23 -2.67
N GLN A 373 -8.82 -12.83 -3.85
CA GLN A 373 -8.58 -14.27 -3.99
C GLN A 373 -7.36 -14.75 -3.21
N GLU A 374 -6.26 -13.98 -3.20
CA GLU A 374 -5.04 -14.37 -2.46
C GLU A 374 -5.29 -14.46 -0.95
N ALA A 375 -5.99 -13.48 -0.37
CA ALA A 375 -6.35 -13.51 1.05
C ALA A 375 -7.33 -14.66 1.39
N LEU A 376 -8.20 -15.09 0.47
CA LEU A 376 -8.99 -16.32 0.66
C LEU A 376 -8.13 -17.58 0.65
N ILE A 377 -7.15 -17.67 -0.26
CA ILE A 377 -6.21 -18.80 -0.30
C ILE A 377 -5.43 -18.85 1.02
N ASN A 378 -4.84 -17.71 1.41
CA ASN A 378 -3.99 -17.64 2.59
C ASN A 378 -4.80 -17.83 3.90
N LEU A 379 -6.03 -17.30 4.02
CA LEU A 379 -6.95 -17.62 5.13
C LEU A 379 -7.31 -19.11 5.19
N GLY A 380 -7.56 -19.74 4.05
CA GLY A 380 -7.85 -21.17 3.96
C GLY A 380 -6.68 -22.03 4.43
N LEU A 381 -5.45 -21.68 4.02
CA LEU A 381 -4.22 -22.32 4.48
C LEU A 381 -3.94 -22.07 5.97
N ALA A 382 -4.21 -20.86 6.47
CA ALA A 382 -4.09 -20.53 7.89
C ALA A 382 -5.03 -21.36 8.77
N ARG A 383 -6.28 -21.54 8.33
CA ARG A 383 -7.28 -22.41 9.00
C ARG A 383 -6.89 -23.89 8.94
N PHE A 384 -6.33 -24.35 7.82
CA PHE A 384 -5.78 -25.71 7.73
C PHE A 384 -4.56 -25.90 8.65
N ALA A 385 -3.71 -24.87 8.82
CA ALA A 385 -2.62 -24.88 9.79
C ALA A 385 -3.13 -24.90 11.24
N GLN A 386 -4.21 -24.18 11.57
CA GLN A 386 -4.84 -24.26 12.89
C GLN A 386 -5.43 -25.64 13.20
N PHE A 387 -5.94 -26.36 12.19
CA PHE A 387 -6.30 -27.77 12.31
C PHE A 387 -5.05 -28.64 12.54
N ALA A 388 -4.02 -28.49 11.70
CA ALA A 388 -2.81 -29.30 11.76
C ALA A 388 -2.06 -29.17 13.10
N ALA A 389 -1.97 -27.96 13.65
CA ALA A 389 -1.36 -27.70 14.95
C ALA A 389 -2.13 -28.36 16.10
N ARG A 390 -3.47 -28.25 16.11
CA ARG A 390 -4.32 -28.94 17.10
C ARG A 390 -4.24 -30.46 16.96
N ASP A 391 -4.24 -31.01 15.74
CA ASP A 391 -4.16 -32.46 15.52
C ASP A 391 -2.80 -33.05 15.95
N ALA A 392 -1.71 -32.31 15.74
CA ALA A 392 -0.39 -32.67 16.24
C ALA A 392 -0.30 -32.65 17.77
N GLN A 393 -0.84 -31.62 18.43
CA GLN A 393 -0.96 -31.55 19.89
C GLN A 393 -1.79 -32.71 20.44
N ARG A 394 -2.97 -32.94 19.84
CA ARG A 394 -3.87 -34.06 20.17
C ARG A 394 -3.17 -35.42 20.06
N ALA A 395 -2.38 -35.62 19.00
CA ALA A 395 -1.62 -36.86 18.78
C ALA A 395 -0.46 -37.04 19.78
N SER A 396 0.24 -35.95 20.15
CA SER A 396 1.25 -35.94 21.23
C SER A 396 0.64 -36.35 22.57
N ASP A 397 -0.50 -35.75 22.93
CA ASP A 397 -1.15 -35.93 24.23
C ASP A 397 -1.97 -37.24 24.32
N GLY A 398 -1.98 -38.04 23.24
CA GLY A 398 -2.69 -39.32 23.16
C GLY A 398 -4.22 -39.19 23.18
N THR A 399 -4.77 -38.01 22.89
CA THR A 399 -6.20 -37.73 23.07
C THR A 399 -7.05 -38.11 21.86
N GLN A 400 -8.27 -38.57 22.12
CA GLN A 400 -9.29 -38.88 21.11
C GLN A 400 -10.68 -38.51 21.68
N PRO A 401 -11.63 -38.03 20.86
CA PRO A 401 -11.55 -37.78 19.41
C PRO A 401 -10.82 -36.47 19.05
N VAL A 402 -10.83 -36.09 17.77
CA VAL A 402 -10.55 -34.71 17.32
C VAL A 402 -11.51 -33.74 18.01
N ASP A 403 -10.98 -32.62 18.50
CA ASP A 403 -11.80 -31.61 19.18
C ASP A 403 -12.69 -30.80 18.20
N ARG A 404 -13.66 -30.08 18.76
CA ARG A 404 -14.65 -29.34 17.98
C ARG A 404 -14.05 -28.16 17.22
N GLU A 405 -13.00 -27.53 17.74
CA GLU A 405 -12.38 -26.36 17.12
C GLU A 405 -11.45 -26.77 15.97
N ALA A 406 -10.72 -27.88 16.11
CA ALA A 406 -9.96 -28.49 15.03
C ALA A 406 -10.89 -28.91 13.87
N ALA A 407 -12.03 -29.55 14.17
CA ALA A 407 -13.03 -29.90 13.16
C ALA A 407 -13.60 -28.66 12.46
N GLN A 408 -13.98 -27.61 13.22
CA GLN A 408 -14.48 -26.36 12.66
C GLN A 408 -13.43 -25.68 11.76
N ALA A 409 -12.16 -25.65 12.17
CA ALA A 409 -11.08 -25.06 11.39
C ALA A 409 -10.87 -25.78 10.05
N LEU A 410 -11.08 -27.09 9.99
CA LEU A 410 -10.96 -27.89 8.77
C LEU A 410 -12.11 -27.61 7.78
N ASP A 411 -13.35 -27.50 8.26
CA ASP A 411 -14.52 -27.15 7.44
C ASP A 411 -14.48 -25.68 6.98
N ASP A 412 -14.03 -24.78 7.86
CA ASP A 412 -13.79 -23.37 7.56
C ASP A 412 -12.64 -23.18 6.55
N ALA A 413 -11.61 -24.03 6.59
CA ALA A 413 -10.57 -24.08 5.55
C ALA A 413 -11.17 -24.51 4.20
N GLN A 414 -11.94 -25.61 4.17
CA GLN A 414 -12.55 -26.12 2.94
C GLN A 414 -13.41 -25.05 2.25
N SER A 415 -14.37 -24.49 2.97
CA SER A 415 -15.33 -23.52 2.44
C SER A 415 -14.66 -22.22 1.94
N THR A 416 -13.55 -21.82 2.56
CA THR A 416 -12.76 -20.64 2.13
C THR A 416 -11.96 -20.93 0.86
N LEU A 417 -11.31 -22.09 0.77
CA LEU A 417 -10.53 -22.48 -0.41
C LEU A 417 -11.44 -22.75 -1.61
N GLU A 418 -12.61 -23.38 -1.41
CA GLU A 418 -13.64 -23.50 -2.44
C GLU A 418 -14.12 -22.12 -2.94
N ARG A 419 -14.24 -21.12 -2.06
CA ARG A 419 -14.57 -19.74 -2.45
C ARG A 419 -13.44 -19.13 -3.27
N ALA A 420 -12.18 -19.39 -2.96
CA ALA A 420 -11.04 -18.94 -3.76
C ALA A 420 -11.04 -19.56 -5.18
N VAL A 421 -11.29 -20.87 -5.32
CA VAL A 421 -11.37 -21.56 -6.64
C VAL A 421 -12.45 -20.95 -7.56
N ARG A 422 -13.49 -20.34 -6.99
CA ARG A 422 -14.62 -19.77 -7.75
C ARG A 422 -14.43 -18.33 -8.25
N LEU A 423 -13.34 -17.63 -7.91
CA LEU A 423 -13.16 -16.22 -8.30
C LEU A 423 -12.44 -16.02 -9.63
N ASP A 424 -11.32 -16.70 -9.84
CA ASP A 424 -10.43 -16.55 -11.01
C ASP A 424 -9.62 -17.85 -11.18
N GLU A 425 -9.31 -18.23 -12.42
CA GLU A 425 -8.58 -19.46 -12.71
C GLU A 425 -7.07 -19.33 -12.41
N ALA A 426 -6.49 -18.11 -12.51
CA ALA A 426 -5.04 -17.92 -12.44
C ALA A 426 -4.42 -18.45 -11.15
N HIS A 427 -4.98 -18.11 -9.98
CA HIS A 427 -4.48 -18.59 -8.68
C HIS A 427 -5.20 -19.87 -8.18
N ALA A 428 -6.08 -20.47 -8.99
CA ALA A 428 -6.90 -21.60 -8.56
C ALA A 428 -6.06 -22.86 -8.25
N ALA A 429 -4.86 -22.99 -8.84
CA ALA A 429 -3.93 -24.08 -8.52
C ALA A 429 -3.60 -24.14 -7.02
N ARG A 430 -3.19 -23.02 -6.41
CA ARG A 430 -2.89 -22.94 -4.96
C ARG A 430 -4.10 -23.32 -4.10
N ALA A 431 -5.29 -22.83 -4.46
CA ALA A 431 -6.52 -23.13 -3.75
C ALA A 431 -6.89 -24.63 -3.81
N LEU A 432 -6.69 -25.26 -4.97
CA LEU A 432 -6.91 -26.70 -5.18
C LEU A 432 -5.91 -27.56 -4.40
N LEU A 433 -4.65 -27.14 -4.26
CA LEU A 433 -3.66 -27.83 -3.39
C LEU A 433 -4.09 -27.80 -1.91
N GLY A 434 -4.60 -26.65 -1.45
CA GLY A 434 -5.20 -26.54 -0.12
C GLY A 434 -6.38 -27.50 0.05
N LEU A 435 -7.31 -27.54 -0.92
CA LEU A 435 -8.44 -28.46 -0.90
C LEU A 435 -8.02 -29.94 -0.93
N ALA A 436 -6.95 -30.28 -1.66
CA ALA A 436 -6.39 -31.63 -1.65
C ALA A 436 -5.88 -32.03 -0.25
N SER A 437 -5.24 -31.09 0.44
CA SER A 437 -4.71 -31.29 1.79
C SER A 437 -5.84 -31.44 2.82
N VAL A 438 -6.90 -30.63 2.71
CA VAL A 438 -8.13 -30.75 3.51
C VAL A 438 -8.85 -32.08 3.25
N ALA A 439 -8.99 -32.49 1.99
CA ALA A 439 -9.60 -33.77 1.61
C ALA A 439 -8.80 -34.96 2.17
N TRP A 440 -7.47 -34.88 2.15
CA TRP A 440 -6.59 -35.89 2.74
C TRP A 440 -6.79 -36.00 4.25
N ALA A 441 -6.85 -34.89 4.98
CA ALA A 441 -7.12 -34.87 6.43
C ALA A 441 -8.51 -35.43 6.78
N GLN A 442 -9.50 -35.26 5.91
CA GLN A 442 -10.83 -35.89 6.01
C GLN A 442 -10.85 -37.37 5.57
N ASN A 443 -9.70 -38.00 5.30
CA ASN A 443 -9.54 -39.34 4.71
C ASN A 443 -10.20 -39.56 3.32
N ARG A 444 -10.52 -38.49 2.59
CA ARG A 444 -11.04 -38.52 1.22
C ARG A 444 -9.89 -38.59 0.20
N THR A 445 -9.10 -39.67 0.25
CA THR A 445 -7.85 -39.79 -0.54
C THR A 445 -8.06 -39.74 -2.05
N SER A 446 -9.15 -40.33 -2.57
CA SER A 446 -9.54 -40.24 -3.98
C SER A 446 -9.72 -38.81 -4.47
N ASP A 447 -10.29 -37.97 -3.61
CA ASP A 447 -10.66 -36.60 -3.92
C ASP A 447 -9.41 -35.72 -3.81
N ALA A 448 -8.55 -36.00 -2.82
CA ALA A 448 -7.25 -35.37 -2.68
C ALA A 448 -6.36 -35.58 -3.92
N GLU A 449 -6.29 -36.82 -4.44
CA GLU A 449 -5.54 -37.12 -5.67
C GLU A 449 -6.12 -36.38 -6.89
N GLN A 450 -7.44 -36.34 -7.04
CA GLN A 450 -8.10 -35.60 -8.14
C GLN A 450 -7.86 -34.09 -8.06
N LEU A 451 -7.97 -33.50 -6.86
CA LEU A 451 -7.72 -32.08 -6.62
C LEU A 451 -6.26 -31.71 -6.87
N ALA A 452 -5.31 -32.56 -6.45
CA ALA A 452 -3.89 -32.39 -6.70
C ALA A 452 -3.55 -32.47 -8.20
N HIS A 453 -4.15 -33.42 -8.93
CA HIS A 453 -4.01 -33.50 -10.39
C HIS A 453 -4.60 -32.29 -11.11
N LEU A 454 -5.77 -31.79 -10.68
CA LEU A 454 -6.38 -30.57 -11.24
C LEU A 454 -5.56 -29.31 -10.92
N ALA A 455 -4.94 -29.25 -9.75
CA ALA A 455 -4.02 -28.19 -9.38
C ALA A 455 -2.79 -28.16 -10.30
N HIS A 456 -2.15 -29.32 -10.55
CA HIS A 456 -1.02 -29.41 -11.46
C HIS A 456 -1.42 -29.06 -12.91
N ALA A 457 -2.58 -29.52 -13.39
CA ALA A 457 -3.08 -29.14 -14.71
C ALA A 457 -3.33 -27.63 -14.87
N ARG A 458 -3.46 -26.89 -13.76
CA ARG A 458 -3.57 -25.41 -13.73
C ARG A 458 -2.27 -24.69 -13.37
N SER A 459 -1.27 -25.36 -12.78
CA SER A 459 0.02 -24.73 -12.47
C SER A 459 0.82 -24.37 -13.71
N ASP A 460 0.66 -25.13 -14.80
CA ASP A 460 1.33 -24.88 -16.07
C ASP A 460 0.75 -23.63 -16.79
N SER A 461 -0.45 -23.20 -16.39
CA SER A 461 -1.08 -21.93 -16.82
C SER A 461 -0.89 -20.77 -15.83
N ASP A 462 -0.27 -21.00 -14.67
CA ASP A 462 0.04 -19.97 -13.68
C ASP A 462 1.41 -19.31 -14.03
N PRO A 463 1.45 -18.00 -14.38
CA PRO A 463 2.69 -17.32 -14.77
C PRO A 463 3.72 -17.19 -13.65
N PHE A 464 3.33 -17.38 -12.39
CA PHE A 464 4.22 -17.35 -11.23
C PHE A 464 4.75 -18.75 -10.88
N CYS A 465 3.97 -19.80 -11.11
CA CYS A 465 4.37 -21.17 -10.73
C CYS A 465 5.12 -21.92 -11.85
N SER A 466 5.05 -21.42 -13.08
CA SER A 466 5.78 -21.95 -14.26
C SER A 466 7.25 -21.49 -14.36
N GLN A 467 7.74 -20.67 -13.42
CA GLN A 467 9.04 -20.00 -13.47
C GLN A 467 10.06 -20.58 -12.46
N PRO A 468 11.38 -20.56 -12.76
CA PRO A 468 12.42 -21.24 -11.98
C PRO A 468 12.89 -20.50 -10.70
N PHE A 469 11.99 -19.83 -9.98
CA PHE A 469 12.33 -19.00 -8.81
C PHE A 469 12.97 -19.80 -7.65
N ALA A 470 13.74 -19.11 -6.80
CA ALA A 470 14.17 -19.63 -5.50
C ALA A 470 12.98 -19.88 -4.55
N THR A 471 13.13 -20.73 -3.54
CA THR A 471 12.01 -21.17 -2.68
C THR A 471 11.33 -20.02 -1.94
N THR A 472 12.10 -19.13 -1.31
CA THR A 472 11.60 -17.93 -0.62
C THR A 472 10.87 -16.97 -1.57
N LEU A 473 11.34 -16.84 -2.80
CA LEU A 473 10.69 -16.05 -3.85
C LEU A 473 9.41 -16.71 -4.38
N ARG A 474 9.33 -18.05 -4.38
CA ARG A 474 8.07 -18.78 -4.61
C ARG A 474 7.11 -18.57 -3.47
N GLU A 475 7.54 -18.65 -2.22
CA GLU A 475 6.70 -18.40 -1.03
C GLU A 475 6.12 -16.97 -1.06
N ALA A 476 6.96 -15.97 -1.37
CA ALA A 476 6.53 -14.58 -1.56
C ALA A 476 5.53 -14.37 -2.72
N ARG A 477 5.55 -15.24 -3.74
CA ARG A 477 4.59 -15.31 -4.86
C ARG A 477 3.50 -16.39 -4.68
N GLY A 478 3.50 -17.12 -3.56
CA GLY A 478 2.59 -18.23 -3.23
C GLY A 478 2.84 -19.59 -3.93
N CYS A 479 3.83 -19.72 -4.82
CA CYS A 479 4.00 -20.84 -5.74
C CYS A 479 4.77 -22.05 -5.20
N ILE A 480 4.29 -22.63 -4.09
CA ILE A 480 4.80 -23.91 -3.56
C ILE A 480 4.23 -25.07 -4.40
N VAL A 481 4.93 -25.43 -5.48
CA VAL A 481 4.71 -26.67 -6.24
C VAL A 481 6.02 -27.48 -6.25
N SER A 482 6.13 -28.42 -5.31
CA SER A 482 7.34 -29.17 -5.01
C SER A 482 7.44 -30.47 -5.84
N GLN A 483 8.01 -30.35 -7.04
CA GLN A 483 8.29 -31.45 -7.99
C GLN A 483 7.05 -32.18 -8.56
N PRO A 484 7.19 -32.94 -9.67
CA PRO A 484 6.07 -33.75 -10.19
C PRO A 484 5.59 -34.77 -9.14
N MET A 485 4.32 -34.65 -8.74
CA MET A 485 3.66 -35.33 -7.61
C MET A 485 3.72 -36.87 -7.56
N LYS A 486 4.32 -37.55 -8.55
CA LYS A 486 4.43 -39.01 -8.71
C LYS A 486 5.16 -39.76 -7.56
N ARG A 487 5.53 -39.08 -6.47
CA ARG A 487 6.11 -39.66 -5.24
C ARG A 487 5.52 -39.13 -3.93
N VAL A 488 4.61 -38.16 -3.95
CA VAL A 488 4.18 -37.41 -2.75
C VAL A 488 3.00 -38.08 -2.02
N VAL A 489 2.39 -39.12 -2.59
CA VAL A 489 1.30 -39.89 -1.95
C VAL A 489 1.85 -40.88 -0.90
N THR A 490 2.49 -40.35 0.14
CA THR A 490 2.88 -41.08 1.35
C THR A 490 2.59 -40.24 2.60
N ARG A 491 2.34 -40.93 3.73
CA ARG A 491 1.67 -40.39 4.92
C ARG A 491 2.35 -39.16 5.55
N ASP A 492 3.64 -39.02 5.35
CA ASP A 492 4.48 -38.01 6.01
C ASP A 492 4.67 -36.76 5.12
N ALA A 493 4.40 -36.85 3.81
CA ALA A 493 4.74 -35.81 2.85
C ALA A 493 3.63 -34.75 2.64
N THR A 494 2.37 -35.08 2.92
CA THR A 494 1.24 -34.12 2.80
C THR A 494 1.19 -33.09 3.92
N TYR A 495 1.63 -33.46 5.14
CA TYR A 495 1.80 -32.50 6.23
C TYR A 495 2.91 -31.49 5.93
N SER A 496 3.99 -31.93 5.29
CA SER A 496 5.19 -31.13 5.01
C SER A 496 5.08 -30.27 3.74
N GLY A 497 4.57 -30.85 2.65
CA GLY A 497 4.65 -30.27 1.30
C GLY A 497 3.78 -29.03 1.04
N LEU A 498 2.82 -28.74 1.91
CA LEU A 498 1.98 -27.53 1.85
C LEU A 498 1.99 -26.69 3.14
N LEU A 499 2.61 -27.20 4.20
CA LEU A 499 2.62 -26.58 5.52
C LEU A 499 3.98 -26.80 6.19
N LEU A 500 4.62 -25.69 6.54
CA LEU A 500 5.52 -25.59 7.69
C LEU A 500 6.79 -26.46 7.69
N THR A 501 7.23 -27.06 6.57
CA THR A 501 8.62 -27.56 6.44
C THR A 501 9.46 -26.73 5.49
N GLY A 502 10.32 -25.90 6.07
CA GLY A 502 11.55 -25.50 5.41
C GLY A 502 12.51 -26.70 5.33
N GLY A 503 13.09 -26.93 4.15
CA GLY A 503 14.19 -27.88 3.95
C GLY A 503 13.81 -29.20 3.29
N ASP A 504 14.26 -29.37 2.05
CA ASP A 504 14.86 -30.63 1.62
C ASP A 504 16.37 -30.40 1.48
N GLY A 505 17.18 -31.37 1.91
CA GLY A 505 18.60 -31.23 2.21
C GLY A 505 19.54 -31.16 1.01
N GLN A 506 19.13 -30.53 -0.10
CA GLN A 506 20.01 -30.30 -1.24
C GLN A 506 21.06 -29.24 -0.89
N ARG A 507 22.20 -29.75 -0.40
CA ARG A 507 23.44 -28.99 -0.18
C ARG A 507 23.72 -28.04 -1.34
N ALA A 508 23.79 -26.74 -1.03
CA ALA A 508 24.61 -25.82 -1.81
C ALA A 508 26.05 -26.35 -1.79
N THR A 509 26.45 -27.09 -2.83
CA THR A 509 27.73 -27.80 -2.90
C THR A 509 28.89 -26.88 -3.30
N ARG A 510 28.90 -25.67 -2.72
CA ARG A 510 29.96 -24.66 -2.86
C ARG A 510 30.25 -23.93 -1.53
N GLY A 511 30.92 -24.64 -0.63
CA GLY A 511 32.06 -24.04 0.06
C GLY A 511 31.83 -23.07 1.22
N SER A 512 30.69 -23.07 1.90
CA SER A 512 30.55 -22.45 3.23
C SER A 512 30.12 -23.46 4.29
N THR A 513 31.04 -23.79 5.21
CA THR A 513 30.70 -24.52 6.43
C THR A 513 30.12 -23.54 7.43
N LEU A 514 28.79 -23.46 7.52
CA LEU A 514 28.11 -22.80 8.63
C LEU A 514 28.61 -23.40 9.95
N PRO A 515 29.26 -22.62 10.84
CA PRO A 515 29.63 -23.10 12.15
C PRO A 515 28.36 -23.31 12.99
N SER A 516 28.37 -24.30 13.89
CA SER A 516 27.35 -24.41 14.94
C SER A 516 27.61 -23.38 16.05
N THR A 517 27.66 -22.11 15.68
CA THR A 517 27.72 -20.96 16.59
C THR A 517 26.31 -20.52 16.94
N THR A 518 26.04 -20.33 18.23
CA THR A 518 24.86 -19.60 18.71
C THR A 518 24.69 -18.30 17.93
N LEU A 519 23.51 -18.05 17.35
CA LEU A 519 23.25 -16.77 16.69
C LEU A 519 23.56 -15.63 17.68
N PRO A 520 24.30 -14.58 17.25
CA PRO A 520 24.66 -13.50 18.14
C PRO A 520 23.39 -12.76 18.57
N LEU A 521 23.08 -12.78 19.87
CA LEU A 521 21.91 -12.15 20.50
C LEU A 521 21.69 -10.66 20.15
N ARG A 522 22.69 -10.01 19.55
CA ARG A 522 22.61 -8.64 18.99
C ARG A 522 21.74 -8.55 17.72
N VAL A 523 21.63 -9.62 16.93
CA VAL A 523 20.88 -9.62 15.66
C VAL A 523 19.37 -9.68 15.94
N CYS A 524 18.91 -10.50 16.89
CA CYS A 524 17.51 -10.42 17.35
C CYS A 524 17.22 -9.20 18.25
N ALA A 525 18.22 -8.42 18.66
CA ALA A 525 17.99 -7.22 19.46
C ALA A 525 17.36 -6.10 18.61
N VAL A 526 16.11 -5.78 18.92
CA VAL A 526 15.27 -4.75 18.28
C VAL A 526 14.61 -3.91 19.37
N LYS A 527 14.59 -2.59 19.20
CA LYS A 527 13.94 -1.67 20.14
C LYS A 527 12.57 -1.27 19.61
N PHE A 528 11.53 -1.97 20.05
CA PHE A 528 10.15 -1.62 19.70
C PHE A 528 9.70 -0.31 20.36
N PRO A 529 8.85 0.49 19.70
CA PRO A 529 8.16 1.61 20.32
C PRO A 529 7.15 1.11 21.36
N PRO A 530 6.78 1.93 22.36
CA PRO A 530 5.89 1.52 23.43
C PRO A 530 4.48 1.21 22.91
N GLU A 531 3.83 0.22 23.52
CA GLU A 531 2.46 -0.24 23.23
C GLU A 531 1.40 0.74 23.79
N SER A 532 1.55 2.04 23.52
CA SER A 532 0.54 3.04 23.83
C SER A 532 -0.55 3.07 22.74
N PRO A 533 -1.84 2.89 23.07
CA PRO A 533 -2.91 3.09 22.08
C PRO A 533 -2.93 4.56 21.65
N LEU A 534 -3.04 4.81 20.34
CA LEU A 534 -3.09 6.16 19.76
C LEU A 534 -4.45 6.86 19.96
N THR A 535 -4.90 6.94 21.21
CA THR A 535 -5.98 7.85 21.63
C THR A 535 -5.46 9.29 21.71
N GLY A 536 -5.01 9.82 20.58
CA GLY A 536 -4.37 11.13 20.47
C GLY A 536 -3.90 11.43 19.06
N ILE A 537 -4.75 12.10 18.27
CA ILE A 537 -4.34 12.69 17.00
C ILE A 537 -3.38 13.83 17.31
N ALA A 538 -2.08 13.61 17.10
CA ALA A 538 -1.05 14.63 17.26
C ALA A 538 -1.15 15.66 16.12
N TRP A 539 -1.95 16.71 16.31
CA TRP A 539 -2.04 17.85 15.38
C TRP A 539 -0.74 18.67 15.38
N SER A 540 0.26 18.20 14.63
CA SER A 540 1.54 18.87 14.40
C SER A 540 1.36 20.13 13.54
N GLY A 541 0.89 21.22 14.15
CA GLY A 541 0.71 22.50 13.45
C GLY A 541 0.03 23.65 14.20
N VAL A 542 -0.49 23.45 15.41
CA VAL A 542 -1.22 24.51 16.17
C VAL A 542 -0.37 25.06 17.31
N PRO A 543 -0.05 26.38 17.34
CA PRO A 543 0.61 27.00 18.49
C PRO A 543 -0.20 26.90 19.78
N ALA A 544 0.48 26.74 20.92
CA ALA A 544 -0.12 26.42 22.21
C ALA A 544 -1.21 27.36 22.79
N PRO A 545 -1.25 28.69 22.57
CA PRO A 545 -2.15 29.57 23.33
C PRO A 545 -3.65 29.50 22.94
N LEU A 546 -4.06 28.66 21.98
CA LEU A 546 -5.46 28.57 21.52
C LEU A 546 -6.30 27.44 22.14
N MET A 547 -5.75 26.61 23.03
CA MET A 547 -6.52 25.55 23.74
C MET A 547 -7.25 26.03 25.01
N GLN A 548 -7.37 27.34 25.27
CA GLN A 548 -8.05 27.88 26.46
C GLN A 548 -9.19 28.86 26.11
N ALA A 549 -10.18 28.39 25.35
CA ALA A 549 -11.49 29.04 25.26
C ALA A 549 -12.62 28.06 24.91
N LEU A 550 -13.73 28.15 25.66
CA LEU A 550 -15.01 27.46 25.47
C LEU A 550 -15.04 25.96 25.93
N PRO A 551 -16.24 25.47 26.33
CA PRO A 551 -16.37 24.71 27.58
C PRO A 551 -16.45 23.17 27.47
#